data_AF-A0A6C1E2W0-F1
#
_entry.id   AF-A0A6C1E2W0-F1
#
_cell.length_a   1.000
_cell.length_b   1.000
_cell.length_c   1.000
_cell.angle_alpha   90.00
_cell.angle_beta   90.00
_cell.angle_gamma   90.00
#
_symmetry.space_group_name_H-M   'P 1'
#
loop_
_entity.id
_entity.type
_entity.pdbx_description
1 polymer ?
#
loop_
_entity_poly.entity_id
_entity_poly.type
_entity_poly.pdbx_seq_one_letter_code
_entity_poly.pdbx_strand_id
1 'polypeptide(L)'
;MSFRKRGEILNDRGSGLRGPLLRGPPRTSSTPLRTANRRAPGNVPLSDTTARLKKLNIADESKTKMGLDSSHVGVRPSPATSQPTTSTGSADLDSILGHMGLPLGNSVLVEEQSTTEFHSILGKLFAAQGIVHNRISDSSADKTRNGDAHVIVLSLNQMFAKELPGIYKGSRKQMKKNLISEEESKVTVQNLNETQRSTPSRYKDLKIAWKYKLADEKRLGSPDREDIQQNSEYKDYNHQFDITTRLMPAPIASELTFIAPTQPISTILSQIEQTIKRNDKKLIRIVIPSLLHPAMYPPKMFESSEIIGLMHGVRSLVKKYYERVVLFASISIDIITPPLLVLLRNMFDSVINLEPFNQEMTEFLERVYKSQPGKIQHGLVHILKLPVFTDRGEMRVLKSEWAFKNGRKKFEIEQWGIPVDDAEGSAASEQSHSHSHSDEISHNIPAKKTKISLDY
;
A
#
# COMPACT_ATOMS: atom_id res chain seq x y z
N MET A 1 31.31 31.19 24.92
CA MET A 1 32.60 31.85 25.20
C MET A 1 33.69 30.86 24.80
N SER A 2 34.74 31.14 24.01
CA SER A 2 35.47 32.38 23.75
C SER A 2 35.74 32.60 22.27
N PHE A 3 35.57 33.85 21.85
CA PHE A 3 36.03 34.42 20.59
C PHE A 3 37.53 34.72 20.64
N ARG A 4 38.23 34.64 19.51
CA ARG A 4 39.30 35.60 19.18
C ARG A 4 39.21 36.03 17.72
N LYS A 5 39.49 37.32 17.56
CA LYS A 5 39.11 38.26 16.50
C LYS A 5 40.37 38.74 15.77
N ARG A 6 40.16 39.26 14.56
CA ARG A 6 41.09 39.87 13.58
C ARG A 6 41.99 41.00 14.11
N GLY A 7 43.04 41.28 13.33
CA GLY A 7 43.78 42.55 13.19
C GLY A 7 45.30 42.29 13.13
N GLU A 8 46.16 42.87 12.29
CA GLU A 8 46.12 44.01 11.37
C GLU A 8 47.32 43.93 10.39
N ILE A 9 47.27 44.76 9.34
CA ILE A 9 48.26 44.99 8.28
C ILE A 9 49.21 46.13 8.70
N LEU A 10 50.48 46.09 8.31
CA LEU A 10 51.35 47.28 8.19
C LEU A 10 52.43 47.10 7.10
N ASN A 11 52.41 48.02 6.14
CA ASN A 11 53.49 48.35 5.20
C ASN A 11 54.71 48.91 5.96
N ASP A 12 55.94 48.81 5.41
CA ASP A 12 56.59 49.92 4.69
C ASP A 12 58.09 49.70 4.36
N ARG A 13 58.51 50.28 3.22
CA ARG A 13 59.79 50.97 2.87
C ARG A 13 61.16 50.30 2.69
N GLY A 14 61.74 50.65 1.52
CA GLY A 14 63.17 50.99 1.30
C GLY A 14 63.89 50.04 0.32
N SER A 15 64.69 50.44 -0.67
CA SER A 15 65.27 51.72 -1.14
C SER A 15 65.85 51.50 -2.56
N GLY A 16 66.09 52.57 -3.34
CA GLY A 16 66.75 52.56 -4.68
C GLY A 16 68.22 52.07 -4.67
N LEU A 17 69.03 52.09 -5.74
CA LEU A 17 69.18 52.99 -6.91
C LEU A 17 70.02 52.30 -8.03
N ARG A 18 69.79 52.70 -9.30
CA ARG A 18 70.70 52.91 -10.48
C ARG A 18 71.90 51.95 -10.70
N GLY A 19 72.00 51.16 -11.79
CA GLY A 19 72.30 51.52 -13.21
C GLY A 19 73.79 51.21 -13.56
N PRO A 20 74.28 51.15 -14.83
CA PRO A 20 73.62 51.24 -16.13
C PRO A 20 74.03 50.17 -17.19
N LEU A 21 73.54 50.43 -18.41
CA LEU A 21 73.32 49.67 -19.66
C LEU A 21 74.55 49.37 -20.58
N LEU A 22 74.24 48.60 -21.65
CA LEU A 22 74.71 48.63 -23.07
C LEU A 22 75.53 47.39 -23.50
N ARG A 23 75.46 46.80 -24.70
CA ARG A 23 74.60 46.85 -25.92
C ARG A 23 75.20 45.82 -26.91
N GLY A 24 74.39 45.08 -27.67
CA GLY A 24 74.75 44.70 -29.06
C GLY A 24 75.01 43.20 -29.39
N PRO A 25 74.98 42.83 -30.69
CA PRO A 25 74.13 41.74 -31.24
C PRO A 25 74.94 40.73 -32.13
N PRO A 26 74.35 40.01 -33.13
CA PRO A 26 73.31 38.97 -33.14
C PRO A 26 73.82 37.63 -33.79
N ARG A 27 72.88 36.70 -34.12
CA ARG A 27 72.96 35.52 -35.05
C ARG A 27 73.25 34.15 -34.39
N THR A 28 72.83 32.97 -34.86
CA THR A 28 71.70 32.43 -35.65
C THR A 28 71.73 30.90 -35.48
N SER A 29 70.56 30.25 -35.45
CA SER A 29 70.23 28.86 -35.84
C SER A 29 71.00 27.64 -35.27
N SER A 30 70.28 26.77 -34.54
CA SER A 30 70.31 25.32 -34.77
C SER A 30 69.02 24.62 -34.27
N THR A 31 68.69 23.54 -34.97
CA THR A 31 67.49 22.69 -34.99
C THR A 31 67.44 21.67 -33.82
N PRO A 32 66.34 20.88 -33.66
CA PRO A 32 65.79 20.52 -32.36
C PRO A 32 66.25 19.15 -31.81
N LEU A 33 66.29 19.01 -30.49
CA LEU A 33 66.21 17.71 -29.82
C LEU A 33 64.86 17.52 -29.13
N ARG A 34 64.14 16.52 -29.64
CA ARG A 34 62.98 15.86 -29.03
C ARG A 34 63.30 15.47 -27.59
N THR A 35 62.59 16.04 -26.62
CA THR A 35 62.59 15.57 -25.23
C THR A 35 61.19 15.22 -24.78
N ALA A 36 61.11 14.09 -24.07
CA ALA A 36 59.90 13.43 -23.64
C ALA A 36 59.08 14.29 -22.67
N ASN A 37 57.76 14.32 -22.89
CA ASN A 37 56.78 14.91 -21.99
C ASN A 37 56.81 14.23 -20.60
N ARG A 38 57.57 14.82 -19.65
CA ARG A 38 57.31 14.63 -18.23
C ARG A 38 56.36 15.73 -17.78
N ARG A 39 55.05 15.43 -17.73
CA ARG A 39 54.07 16.29 -17.06
C ARG A 39 54.24 16.16 -15.55
N ALA A 40 54.49 17.27 -14.87
CA ALA A 40 54.43 17.36 -13.41
C ALA A 40 52.97 17.14 -12.93
N PRO A 41 52.74 16.40 -11.85
CA PRO A 41 51.40 16.23 -11.30
C PRO A 41 50.92 17.56 -10.68
N GLY A 42 49.72 18.00 -11.06
CA GLY A 42 49.04 19.14 -10.43
C GLY A 42 48.75 20.34 -11.33
N ASN A 43 49.24 20.39 -12.57
CA ASN A 43 48.95 21.51 -13.47
C ASN A 43 47.93 21.11 -14.53
N VAL A 44 46.65 21.18 -14.18
CA VAL A 44 45.53 20.99 -15.12
C VAL A 44 44.99 22.37 -15.48
N PRO A 45 44.92 22.76 -16.77
CA PRO A 45 44.42 24.07 -17.17
C PRO A 45 42.97 24.26 -16.70
N LEU A 46 42.63 25.43 -16.16
CA LEU A 46 41.27 25.76 -15.69
C LEU A 46 40.21 25.48 -16.77
N SER A 47 40.52 25.76 -18.04
CA SER A 47 39.66 25.44 -19.18
C SER A 47 39.31 23.95 -19.26
N ASP A 48 40.30 23.07 -19.07
CA ASP A 48 40.15 21.62 -19.13
C ASP A 48 39.37 21.09 -17.90
N THR A 49 39.55 21.73 -16.74
CA THR A 49 38.74 21.43 -15.54
C THR A 49 37.29 21.88 -15.68
N THR A 50 37.02 23.04 -16.29
CA THR A 50 35.64 23.49 -16.54
C THR A 50 34.92 22.64 -17.60
N ALA A 51 35.63 22.14 -18.61
CA ALA A 51 35.08 21.20 -19.58
C ALA A 51 34.80 19.82 -18.96
N ARG A 52 35.67 19.34 -18.06
CA ARG A 52 35.44 18.13 -17.27
C ARG A 52 34.29 18.29 -16.27
N LEU A 53 34.18 19.44 -15.61
CA LEU A 53 33.08 19.75 -14.69
C LEU A 53 31.74 19.94 -15.43
N LYS A 54 31.73 20.48 -16.66
CA LYS A 54 30.54 20.47 -17.53
C LYS A 54 30.12 19.08 -17.99
N LYS A 55 31.06 18.12 -18.09
CA LYS A 55 30.76 16.69 -18.31
C LYS A 55 30.33 15.95 -17.04
N LEU A 56 30.61 16.52 -15.86
CA LEU A 56 30.15 16.04 -14.56
C LEU A 56 28.86 16.74 -14.09
N ASN A 57 28.45 17.82 -14.77
CA ASN A 57 27.07 18.24 -14.76
C ASN A 57 26.29 17.05 -15.32
N ILE A 58 25.66 16.31 -14.41
CA ILE A 58 24.33 15.77 -14.64
C ILE A 58 23.49 17.01 -14.95
N ALA A 59 23.62 17.53 -16.18
CA ALA A 59 22.53 18.24 -16.79
C ALA A 59 21.39 17.25 -16.64
N ASP A 60 20.42 17.64 -15.81
CA ASP A 60 19.13 17.02 -15.64
C ASP A 60 18.74 16.55 -17.04
N GLU A 61 19.04 15.28 -17.36
CA GLU A 61 18.60 14.69 -18.61
C GLU A 61 17.14 14.96 -18.56
N SER A 62 16.63 15.77 -19.50
CA SER A 62 15.24 16.18 -19.53
C SER A 62 14.43 14.92 -19.30
N LYS A 63 13.97 14.70 -18.05
CA LYS A 63 13.41 13.41 -17.65
C LYS A 63 12.24 13.28 -18.57
N THR A 64 12.38 12.43 -19.60
CA THR A 64 11.32 12.13 -20.53
C THR A 64 10.19 11.73 -19.61
N LYS A 65 9.09 12.50 -19.63
CA LYS A 65 8.00 12.39 -18.65
C LYS A 65 7.44 10.96 -18.65
N MET A 66 8.11 10.09 -17.92
CA MET A 66 7.79 8.70 -17.65
C MET A 66 7.00 8.62 -16.33
N GLY A 67 6.44 9.73 -15.89
CA GLY A 67 5.50 9.78 -14.78
C GLY A 67 4.09 9.41 -15.26
N LEU A 68 3.28 8.94 -14.31
CA LEU A 68 1.84 8.86 -14.50
C LEU A 68 1.25 10.26 -14.74
N ASP A 69 0.03 10.30 -15.25
CA ASP A 69 -0.73 11.54 -15.26
C ASP A 69 -0.90 12.07 -13.82
N SER A 70 -0.73 13.38 -13.66
CA SER A 70 -0.94 14.07 -12.38
C SER A 70 -2.35 13.90 -11.82
N SER A 71 -3.36 13.69 -12.68
CA SER A 71 -4.75 13.46 -12.29
C SER A 71 -5.18 12.00 -12.35
N HIS A 72 -4.22 11.06 -12.31
CA HIS A 72 -4.52 9.63 -12.33
C HIS A 72 -5.37 9.22 -11.11
N VAL A 73 -6.59 8.73 -11.32
CA VAL A 73 -7.58 8.47 -10.23
C VAL A 73 -7.09 7.49 -9.17
N GLY A 74 -6.24 6.54 -9.59
CA GLY A 74 -5.66 5.52 -8.71
C GLY A 74 -4.44 5.98 -7.91
N VAL A 75 -4.07 7.25 -7.94
CA VAL A 75 -2.92 7.80 -7.23
C VAL A 75 -3.36 8.95 -6.32
N ARG A 76 -2.93 8.91 -5.06
CA ARG A 76 -3.06 10.01 -4.10
C ARG A 76 -1.76 10.25 -3.35
N PRO A 77 -1.54 11.43 -2.76
CA PRO A 77 -0.47 11.63 -1.79
C PRO A 77 -0.69 10.77 -0.53
N SER A 78 0.36 10.12 -0.06
CA SER A 78 0.40 9.48 1.25
C SER A 78 0.19 10.53 2.36
N PRO A 79 -0.70 10.31 3.33
CA PRO A 79 -0.86 11.23 4.46
C PRO A 79 0.40 11.36 5.33
N ALA A 80 1.24 10.32 5.39
CA ALA A 80 2.43 10.28 6.25
C ALA A 80 3.68 10.90 5.60
N THR A 81 3.78 10.88 4.27
CA THR A 81 5.03 11.18 3.54
C THR A 81 4.82 11.98 2.26
N SER A 82 3.58 12.30 1.89
CA SER A 82 3.18 13.00 0.66
C SER A 82 3.59 12.34 -0.66
N GLN A 83 4.26 11.18 -0.62
CA GLN A 83 4.67 10.46 -1.83
C GLN A 83 3.46 9.80 -2.53
N PRO A 84 3.52 9.60 -3.86
CA PRO A 84 2.46 8.95 -4.62
C PRO A 84 2.14 7.54 -4.12
N THR A 85 0.86 7.26 -3.87
CA THR A 85 0.38 6.02 -3.25
C THR A 85 -0.86 5.53 -3.96
N THR A 86 -0.98 4.20 -4.14
CA THR A 86 -2.13 3.57 -4.81
C THR A 86 -2.81 2.55 -3.90
N SER A 87 -4.13 2.40 -4.06
CA SER A 87 -4.91 1.48 -3.26
C SER A 87 -4.56 0.02 -3.57
N THR A 88 -4.60 -0.84 -2.56
CA THR A 88 -4.50 -2.30 -2.68
C THR A 88 -5.81 -2.96 -3.08
N GLY A 89 -6.91 -2.22 -3.18
CA GLY A 89 -8.26 -2.76 -3.40
C GLY A 89 -8.96 -3.22 -2.11
N SER A 90 -8.28 -3.18 -0.97
CA SER A 90 -8.86 -3.34 0.37
C SER A 90 -8.57 -2.07 1.18
N ALA A 91 -9.61 -1.35 1.60
CA ALA A 91 -9.47 -0.12 2.37
C ALA A 91 -8.80 -0.36 3.73
N ASP A 92 -9.09 -1.49 4.36
CA ASP A 92 -8.52 -1.81 5.67
C ASP A 92 -7.03 -2.16 5.55
N LEU A 93 -6.64 -2.89 4.50
CA LEU A 93 -5.23 -3.12 4.21
C LEU A 93 -4.50 -1.81 3.87
N ASP A 94 -5.14 -0.91 3.12
CA ASP A 94 -4.61 0.41 2.81
C ASP A 94 -4.32 1.24 4.08
N SER A 95 -5.21 1.13 5.07
CA SER A 95 -5.05 1.74 6.39
C SER A 95 -3.89 1.11 7.17
N ILE A 96 -3.84 -0.23 7.24
CA ILE A 96 -2.78 -1.00 7.92
C ILE A 96 -1.38 -0.69 7.38
N LEU A 97 -1.25 -0.42 6.08
CA LEU A 97 0.02 -0.06 5.45
C LEU A 97 0.53 1.34 5.87
N GLY A 98 -0.28 2.15 6.54
CA GLY A 98 0.11 3.45 7.11
C GLY A 98 0.21 4.59 6.09
N HIS A 99 -0.22 4.37 4.85
CA HIS A 99 -0.20 5.36 3.77
C HIS A 99 -1.55 5.55 3.09
N MET A 100 -2.62 4.93 3.61
CA MET A 100 -3.90 4.79 2.91
C MET A 100 -3.72 4.13 1.53
N GLY A 101 -2.84 3.13 1.48
CA GLY A 101 -2.47 2.40 0.27
C GLY A 101 -1.03 1.90 0.31
N LEU A 102 -0.57 1.36 -0.83
CA LEU A 102 0.82 0.99 -1.06
C LEU A 102 1.51 2.10 -1.87
N PRO A 103 2.59 2.71 -1.35
CA PRO A 103 3.32 3.72 -2.11
C PRO A 103 3.91 3.18 -3.41
N LEU A 104 3.93 4.00 -4.45
CA LEU A 104 4.56 3.62 -5.73
C LEU A 104 6.05 3.30 -5.50
N GLY A 105 6.56 2.34 -6.27
CA GLY A 105 7.93 1.84 -6.12
C GLY A 105 8.13 0.97 -4.88
N ASN A 106 7.05 0.45 -4.28
CA ASN A 106 7.13 -0.46 -3.14
C ASN A 106 6.40 -1.79 -3.40
N SER A 107 6.76 -2.77 -2.58
CA SER A 107 6.19 -4.11 -2.60
C SER A 107 5.64 -4.55 -1.24
N VAL A 108 4.61 -5.38 -1.29
CA VAL A 108 4.01 -6.05 -0.12
C VAL A 108 4.02 -7.56 -0.29
N LEU A 109 4.45 -8.26 0.76
CA LEU A 109 4.32 -9.71 0.90
C LEU A 109 3.24 -10.01 1.92
N VAL A 110 2.23 -10.78 1.51
CA VAL A 110 1.21 -11.33 2.41
C VAL A 110 1.52 -12.79 2.67
N GLU A 111 1.95 -13.08 3.88
CA GLU A 111 2.17 -14.44 4.37
C GLU A 111 0.90 -14.98 4.99
N GLU A 112 0.67 -16.28 4.88
CA GLU A 112 -0.40 -16.97 5.59
C GLU A 112 0.12 -18.25 6.22
N GLN A 113 -0.24 -18.43 7.49
CA GLN A 113 -0.04 -19.67 8.23
C GLN A 113 -1.19 -20.63 7.94
N SER A 114 -0.99 -21.92 8.22
CA SER A 114 -1.97 -22.99 7.98
C SER A 114 -2.21 -23.30 6.49
N THR A 115 -3.25 -24.10 6.23
CA THR A 115 -3.61 -24.60 4.90
C THR A 115 -4.69 -23.79 4.20
N THR A 116 -5.20 -22.72 4.82
CA THR A 116 -6.16 -21.81 4.17
C THR A 116 -5.48 -20.89 3.16
N GLU A 117 -6.28 -20.21 2.34
CA GLU A 117 -5.78 -19.26 1.32
C GLU A 117 -6.58 -17.94 1.34
N PHE A 118 -6.78 -17.34 2.52
CA PHE A 118 -7.41 -16.01 2.66
C PHE A 118 -6.63 -14.91 1.89
N HIS A 119 -5.31 -15.04 1.81
CA HIS A 119 -4.42 -14.17 1.05
C HIS A 119 -4.79 -14.09 -0.44
N SER A 120 -5.44 -15.13 -0.98
CA SER A 120 -5.88 -15.17 -2.37
C SER A 120 -6.92 -14.08 -2.67
N ILE A 121 -7.74 -13.72 -1.68
CA ILE A 121 -8.73 -12.64 -1.77
C ILE A 121 -8.01 -11.31 -1.99
N LEU A 122 -6.99 -11.02 -1.18
CA LEU A 122 -6.20 -9.78 -1.26
C LEU A 122 -5.50 -9.65 -2.61
N GLY A 123 -4.93 -10.74 -3.13
CA GLY A 123 -4.33 -10.74 -4.48
C GLY A 123 -5.34 -10.43 -5.59
N LYS A 124 -6.56 -10.97 -5.49
CA LYS A 124 -7.65 -10.69 -6.44
C LYS A 124 -8.14 -9.24 -6.33
N LEU A 125 -8.26 -8.69 -5.12
CA LEU A 125 -8.62 -7.28 -4.92
C LEU A 125 -7.57 -6.34 -5.53
N PHE A 126 -6.28 -6.63 -5.32
CA PHE A 126 -5.19 -5.84 -5.87
C PHE A 126 -5.20 -5.79 -7.40
N ALA A 127 -5.45 -6.93 -8.05
CA ALA A 127 -5.60 -6.99 -9.50
C ALA A 127 -6.88 -6.28 -9.97
N ALA A 128 -8.03 -6.57 -9.35
CA ALA A 128 -9.33 -6.00 -9.75
C ALA A 128 -9.35 -4.48 -9.64
N GLN A 129 -8.74 -3.90 -8.61
CA GLN A 129 -8.61 -2.46 -8.44
C GLN A 129 -7.90 -1.79 -9.63
N GLY A 130 -6.83 -2.41 -10.15
CA GLY A 130 -6.14 -1.92 -11.35
C GLY A 130 -7.01 -1.98 -12.61
N ILE A 131 -7.75 -3.07 -12.81
CA ILE A 131 -8.65 -3.21 -13.96
C ILE A 131 -9.78 -2.17 -13.89
N VAL A 132 -10.35 -1.93 -12.71
CA VAL A 132 -11.36 -0.89 -12.52
C VAL A 132 -10.79 0.50 -12.82
N HIS A 133 -9.59 0.82 -12.32
CA HIS A 133 -8.92 2.08 -12.67
C HIS A 133 -8.77 2.24 -14.19
N ASN A 134 -8.29 1.20 -14.89
CA ASN A 134 -8.10 1.26 -16.34
C ASN A 134 -9.41 1.47 -17.12
N ARG A 135 -10.55 1.04 -16.58
CA ARG A 135 -11.86 1.19 -17.26
C ARG A 135 -12.57 2.51 -16.98
N ILE A 136 -12.08 3.29 -16.01
CA ILE A 136 -12.62 4.63 -15.73
C ILE A 136 -12.30 5.60 -16.87
N SER A 137 -11.13 5.46 -17.51
CA SER A 137 -10.79 6.27 -18.69
C SER A 137 -11.71 5.97 -19.88
N ASP A 138 -12.15 4.73 -20.05
CA ASP A 138 -13.03 4.33 -21.15
C ASP A 138 -14.51 4.73 -20.95
N SER A 139 -14.97 4.79 -19.69
CA SER A 139 -16.40 4.90 -19.36
C SER A 139 -16.89 6.32 -19.08
N SER A 140 -15.99 7.27 -18.80
CA SER A 140 -16.41 8.60 -18.35
C SER A 140 -16.54 9.59 -19.52
N ALA A 141 -17.68 10.30 -19.58
CA ALA A 141 -17.89 11.44 -20.49
C ALA A 141 -16.92 12.60 -20.21
N ASP A 142 -16.29 12.58 -19.05
CA ASP A 142 -15.33 13.56 -18.57
C ASP A 142 -13.90 13.11 -18.89
N LYS A 143 -13.42 13.50 -20.08
CA LYS A 143 -12.08 13.15 -20.62
C LYS A 143 -10.90 13.62 -19.76
N THR A 144 -11.15 14.29 -18.64
CA THR A 144 -10.13 14.81 -17.73
C THR A 144 -9.63 13.78 -16.73
N ARG A 145 -10.37 12.69 -16.50
CA ARG A 145 -10.02 11.65 -15.52
C ARG A 145 -9.50 10.40 -16.22
N ASN A 146 -8.27 10.01 -15.93
CA ASN A 146 -7.68 8.76 -16.42
C ASN A 146 -7.25 7.86 -15.28
N GLY A 147 -7.23 6.56 -15.54
CA GLY A 147 -6.80 5.55 -14.56
C GLY A 147 -6.01 4.44 -15.22
N ASP A 148 -5.31 4.75 -16.31
CA ASP A 148 -4.67 3.77 -17.16
C ASP A 148 -3.71 2.89 -16.35
N ALA A 149 -4.04 1.61 -16.28
CA ALA A 149 -3.30 0.63 -15.50
C ALA A 149 -3.14 -0.66 -16.28
N HIS A 150 -2.09 -1.41 -15.96
CA HIS A 150 -1.85 -2.73 -16.51
C HIS A 150 -1.46 -3.70 -15.40
N VAL A 151 -2.08 -4.87 -15.39
CA VAL A 151 -1.82 -5.91 -14.39
C VAL A 151 -0.91 -6.98 -15.00
N ILE A 152 0.17 -7.31 -14.30
CA ILE A 152 1.08 -8.41 -14.66
C ILE A 152 0.91 -9.50 -13.60
N VAL A 153 0.54 -10.71 -14.00
CA VAL A 153 0.33 -11.84 -13.10
C VAL A 153 1.39 -12.92 -13.35
N LEU A 154 2.22 -13.21 -12.34
CA LEU A 154 3.18 -14.32 -12.39
C LEU A 154 2.52 -15.57 -11.82
N SER A 155 1.86 -16.35 -12.68
CA SER A 155 1.14 -17.57 -12.28
C SER A 155 0.87 -18.47 -13.49
N LEU A 156 0.75 -19.78 -13.25
CA LEU A 156 0.20 -20.71 -14.25
C LEU A 156 -1.33 -20.68 -14.28
N ASN A 157 -1.98 -20.22 -13.21
CA ASN A 157 -3.43 -20.24 -13.10
C ASN A 157 -4.07 -19.07 -13.86
N GLN A 158 -4.42 -19.28 -15.13
CA GLN A 158 -5.12 -18.27 -15.93
C GLN A 158 -6.58 -18.02 -15.47
N MET A 159 -7.18 -18.93 -14.69
CA MET A 159 -8.52 -18.72 -14.14
C MET A 159 -8.55 -17.58 -13.12
N PHE A 160 -7.40 -17.19 -12.57
CA PHE A 160 -7.25 -16.01 -11.71
C PHE A 160 -7.94 -14.76 -12.29
N ALA A 161 -7.77 -14.50 -13.60
CA ALA A 161 -8.38 -13.33 -14.26
C ALA A 161 -9.92 -13.40 -14.31
N LYS A 162 -10.48 -14.62 -14.43
CA LYS A 162 -11.94 -14.86 -14.45
C LYS A 162 -12.56 -14.81 -13.06
N GLU A 163 -11.76 -14.90 -12.01
CA GLU A 163 -12.19 -14.87 -10.62
C GLU A 163 -12.15 -13.49 -9.98
N LEU A 164 -11.65 -12.48 -10.69
CA LEU A 164 -11.54 -11.12 -10.17
C LEU A 164 -12.92 -10.56 -9.80
N PRO A 165 -13.09 -10.01 -8.57
CA PRO A 165 -14.38 -9.59 -8.07
C PRO A 165 -14.89 -8.30 -8.72
N GLY A 166 -16.21 -8.17 -8.82
CA GLY A 166 -16.88 -6.95 -9.28
C GLY A 166 -17.07 -5.91 -8.17
N ILE A 167 -17.36 -4.67 -8.57
CA ILE A 167 -17.67 -3.58 -7.63
C ILE A 167 -19.01 -3.86 -6.94
N TYR A 168 -19.07 -3.62 -5.63
CA TYR A 168 -20.30 -3.72 -4.86
C TYR A 168 -21.30 -2.61 -5.28
N LYS A 169 -22.47 -3.01 -5.80
CA LYS A 169 -23.53 -2.09 -6.28
C LYS A 169 -24.64 -1.82 -5.25
N GLY A 170 -24.40 -2.07 -3.97
CA GLY A 170 -25.41 -1.94 -2.90
C GLY A 170 -26.11 -3.26 -2.53
N SER A 171 -27.01 -3.18 -1.55
CA SER A 171 -27.89 -4.31 -1.17
C SER A 171 -28.85 -4.66 -2.31
N ARG A 172 -29.42 -5.89 -2.34
CA ARG A 172 -30.42 -6.29 -3.37
C ARG A 172 -31.55 -5.28 -3.54
N LYS A 173 -32.02 -4.70 -2.42
CA LYS A 173 -33.06 -3.65 -2.42
C LYS A 173 -32.58 -2.36 -3.08
N GLN A 174 -31.34 -1.96 -2.82
CA GLN A 174 -30.72 -0.78 -3.43
C GLN A 174 -30.40 -1.03 -4.91
N MET A 175 -29.90 -2.20 -5.27
CA MET A 175 -29.69 -2.58 -6.67
C MET A 175 -31.01 -2.53 -7.45
N LYS A 176 -32.10 -3.09 -6.93
CA LYS A 176 -33.42 -3.01 -7.57
C LYS A 176 -33.88 -1.55 -7.73
N LYS A 177 -33.71 -0.72 -6.70
CA LYS A 177 -34.04 0.71 -6.75
C LYS A 177 -33.19 1.46 -7.78
N ASN A 178 -31.89 1.17 -7.85
CA ASN A 178 -30.97 1.81 -8.78
C ASN A 178 -31.27 1.39 -10.22
N LEU A 179 -31.58 0.10 -10.45
CA LEU A 179 -32.00 -0.40 -11.77
C LEU A 179 -33.30 0.26 -12.23
N ILE A 180 -34.30 0.36 -11.34
CA ILE A 180 -35.56 1.06 -11.63
C ILE A 180 -35.28 2.53 -11.97
N SER A 181 -34.46 3.22 -11.17
CA SER A 181 -34.08 4.61 -11.45
C SER A 181 -33.31 4.76 -12.76
N GLU A 182 -32.46 3.78 -13.12
CA GLU A 182 -31.71 3.78 -14.36
C GLU A 182 -32.63 3.54 -15.57
N GLU A 183 -33.60 2.62 -15.45
CA GLU A 183 -34.64 2.37 -16.46
C GLU A 183 -35.60 3.55 -16.63
N GLU A 184 -36.01 4.21 -15.54
CA GLU A 184 -36.82 5.44 -15.56
C GLU A 184 -36.05 6.59 -16.22
N SER A 185 -34.72 6.66 -16.02
CA SER A 185 -33.86 7.67 -16.64
C SER A 185 -33.57 7.42 -18.12
N LYS A 186 -33.75 6.20 -18.62
CA LYS A 186 -33.62 5.87 -20.04
C LYS A 186 -34.83 6.46 -20.78
N VAL A 187 -34.57 7.26 -21.80
CA VAL A 187 -35.62 7.90 -22.60
C VAL A 187 -36.33 6.84 -23.44
N THR A 188 -37.50 6.42 -23.00
CA THR A 188 -38.41 5.55 -23.76
C THR A 188 -39.75 6.25 -23.98
N VAL A 189 -40.47 5.88 -25.04
CA VAL A 189 -41.76 6.50 -25.41
C VAL A 189 -42.82 6.31 -24.31
N GLN A 190 -42.70 5.25 -23.50
CA GLN A 190 -43.55 5.02 -22.32
C GLN A 190 -43.22 5.98 -21.16
N ASN A 191 -41.92 6.20 -20.87
CA ASN A 191 -41.49 7.09 -19.78
C ASN A 191 -41.89 8.56 -20.04
N LEU A 192 -41.89 9.03 -21.30
CA LEU A 192 -42.37 10.37 -21.65
C LEU A 192 -43.86 10.59 -21.31
N ASN A 193 -44.69 9.56 -21.48
CA ASN A 193 -46.14 9.65 -21.21
C ASN A 193 -46.48 9.61 -19.72
N GLU A 194 -45.72 8.88 -18.90
CA GLU A 194 -45.93 8.84 -17.44
C GLU A 194 -45.44 10.11 -16.74
N THR A 195 -44.37 10.73 -17.23
CA THR A 195 -43.83 11.98 -16.68
C THR A 195 -44.81 13.15 -16.86
N GLN A 196 -45.70 13.12 -17.87
CA GLN A 196 -46.75 14.12 -18.05
C GLN A 196 -47.98 13.91 -17.15
N ARG A 197 -48.21 12.69 -16.64
CA ARG A 197 -49.41 12.35 -15.84
C ARG A 197 -49.17 12.28 -14.34
N SER A 198 -47.92 12.28 -13.89
CA SER A 198 -47.58 12.21 -12.47
C SER A 198 -46.54 13.25 -12.08
N THR A 199 -47.00 14.47 -11.82
CA THR A 199 -46.31 15.37 -10.89
C THR A 199 -46.86 15.07 -9.48
N PRO A 200 -46.29 14.13 -8.70
CA PRO A 200 -46.71 13.97 -7.33
C PRO A 200 -46.30 15.22 -6.56
N SER A 201 -47.31 15.92 -6.02
CA SER A 201 -47.26 17.05 -5.07
C SER A 201 -46.44 16.76 -3.77
N ARG A 202 -45.67 15.67 -3.72
CA ARG A 202 -44.94 15.16 -2.55
C ARG A 202 -43.54 15.77 -2.37
N TYR A 203 -43.09 16.63 -3.30
CA TYR A 203 -41.78 17.31 -3.20
C TYR A 203 -41.79 18.55 -2.30
N LYS A 204 -42.95 19.05 -1.87
CA LYS A 204 -43.01 20.23 -0.97
C LYS A 204 -42.87 19.90 0.52
N ASP A 205 -43.06 18.64 0.94
CA ASP A 205 -43.19 18.29 2.37
C ASP A 205 -41.92 17.68 3.02
N LEU A 206 -40.88 17.39 2.24
CA LEU A 206 -39.63 16.80 2.78
C LEU A 206 -38.61 17.83 3.29
N LYS A 207 -38.91 19.14 3.19
CA LYS A 207 -38.01 20.19 3.69
C LYS A 207 -37.90 20.22 5.22
N ILE A 208 -38.93 19.75 5.93
CA ILE A 208 -38.96 19.73 7.40
C ILE A 208 -38.22 18.51 7.96
N ALA A 209 -38.42 17.33 7.37
CA ALA A 209 -37.72 16.10 7.76
C ALA A 209 -36.19 16.20 7.58
N TRP A 210 -35.72 16.96 6.59
CA TRP A 210 -34.29 17.21 6.38
C TRP A 210 -33.66 18.07 7.50
N LYS A 211 -34.40 19.05 8.05
CA LYS A 211 -33.93 19.90 9.16
C LYS A 211 -33.83 19.14 10.49
N TYR A 212 -34.73 18.20 10.76
CA TYR A 212 -34.66 17.39 11.98
C TYR A 212 -33.56 16.33 11.92
N LYS A 213 -33.33 15.71 10.74
CA LYS A 213 -32.21 14.78 10.53
C LYS A 213 -30.84 15.46 10.75
N LEU A 214 -30.69 16.70 10.26
CA LEU A 214 -29.45 17.48 10.43
C LEU A 214 -29.20 17.92 11.89
N ALA A 215 -30.27 18.06 12.69
CA ALA A 215 -30.18 18.39 14.11
C ALA A 215 -29.86 17.16 14.98
N ASP A 216 -30.37 15.98 14.61
CA ASP A 216 -30.05 14.71 15.28
C ASP A 216 -28.61 14.25 14.99
N GLU A 217 -28.12 14.41 13.76
CA GLU A 217 -26.73 14.13 13.36
C GLU A 217 -25.70 15.10 13.99
N LYS A 218 -26.14 16.18 14.66
CA LYS A 218 -25.28 17.04 15.48
C LYS A 218 -25.28 16.66 16.96
N ARG A 219 -26.29 15.91 17.42
CA ARG A 219 -26.44 15.52 18.83
C ARG A 219 -25.91 14.12 19.12
N LEU A 220 -26.02 13.19 18.16
CA LEU A 220 -25.35 11.90 18.21
C LEU A 220 -24.17 11.93 17.24
N GLY A 221 -22.96 12.02 17.77
CA GLY A 221 -21.75 11.84 16.97
C GLY A 221 -21.75 10.44 16.35
N SER A 222 -22.10 10.35 15.07
CA SER A 222 -21.93 9.14 14.27
C SER A 222 -20.44 8.95 13.96
N PRO A 223 -19.86 7.75 14.17
CA PRO A 223 -18.45 7.50 13.82
C PRO A 223 -18.17 7.60 12.32
N ASP A 224 -19.20 7.56 11.46
CA ASP A 224 -19.10 7.56 9.99
C ASP A 224 -18.69 8.90 9.33
N ARG A 225 -18.43 9.98 10.08
CA ARG A 225 -18.16 11.29 9.48
C ARG A 225 -16.77 11.41 8.83
N GLU A 226 -15.77 10.69 9.32
CA GLU A 226 -14.41 10.76 8.75
C GLU A 226 -14.29 10.03 7.41
N ASP A 227 -14.97 8.88 7.27
CA ASP A 227 -14.96 8.07 6.03
C ASP A 227 -15.72 8.72 4.88
N ILE A 228 -16.82 9.44 5.15
CA ILE A 228 -17.61 10.12 4.10
C ILE A 228 -16.85 11.32 3.53
N GLN A 229 -16.00 11.98 4.34
CA GLN A 229 -15.30 13.19 3.93
C GLN A 229 -14.07 12.88 3.06
N GLN A 230 -13.29 11.84 3.39
CA GLN A 230 -12.15 11.40 2.56
C GLN A 230 -12.58 10.83 1.19
N ASN A 231 -13.73 10.17 1.13
CA ASN A 231 -14.25 9.56 -0.11
C ASN A 231 -14.71 10.60 -1.15
N SER A 232 -14.82 11.89 -0.75
CA SER A 232 -15.20 12.98 -1.64
C SER A 232 -14.02 13.62 -2.39
N GLU A 233 -12.82 13.63 -1.80
CA GLU A 233 -11.62 14.26 -2.40
C GLU A 233 -10.96 13.35 -3.44
N TYR A 234 -10.79 12.07 -3.11
CA TYR A 234 -10.18 11.06 -3.99
C TYR A 234 -11.21 10.05 -4.49
N LYS A 235 -12.21 10.57 -5.21
CA LYS A 235 -13.26 9.75 -5.83
C LYS A 235 -12.64 8.67 -6.73
N ASP A 236 -13.14 7.45 -6.62
CA ASP A 236 -12.72 6.28 -7.43
C ASP A 236 -11.27 5.80 -7.16
N TYR A 237 -10.62 6.30 -6.09
CA TYR A 237 -9.29 5.83 -5.65
C TYR A 237 -9.30 4.37 -5.18
N ASN A 238 -10.22 4.03 -4.28
CA ASN A 238 -10.50 2.67 -3.82
C ASN A 238 -11.98 2.35 -4.10
N HIS A 239 -12.25 1.09 -4.44
CA HIS A 239 -13.62 0.61 -4.60
C HIS A 239 -13.90 -0.50 -3.59
N GLN A 240 -15.12 -0.49 -3.05
CA GLN A 240 -15.63 -1.66 -2.35
C GLN A 240 -15.96 -2.75 -3.37
N PHE A 241 -15.26 -3.87 -3.30
CA PHE A 241 -15.56 -5.06 -4.08
C PHE A 241 -16.55 -5.98 -3.38
N ASP A 242 -17.26 -6.79 -4.18
CA ASP A 242 -18.08 -7.91 -3.75
C ASP A 242 -17.45 -9.22 -4.25
N ILE A 243 -16.83 -9.97 -3.32
CA ILE A 243 -16.08 -11.20 -3.61
C ILE A 243 -16.97 -12.30 -4.23
N THR A 244 -18.29 -12.21 -4.04
CA THR A 244 -19.26 -13.15 -4.63
C THR A 244 -19.60 -12.84 -6.09
N THR A 245 -19.21 -11.67 -6.58
CA THR A 245 -19.45 -11.24 -7.96
C THR A 245 -18.18 -11.34 -8.81
N ARG A 246 -18.28 -11.05 -10.11
CA ARG A 246 -17.14 -11.03 -11.04
C ARG A 246 -17.11 -9.73 -11.84
N LEU A 247 -15.91 -9.35 -12.28
CA LEU A 247 -15.77 -8.25 -13.24
C LEU A 247 -16.50 -8.57 -14.54
N MET A 248 -17.25 -7.59 -15.04
CA MET A 248 -17.97 -7.64 -16.31
C MET A 248 -17.60 -6.43 -17.15
N PRO A 249 -17.05 -6.61 -18.38
CA PRO A 249 -16.58 -7.88 -18.93
C PRO A 249 -15.37 -8.44 -18.16
N ALA A 250 -15.01 -9.71 -18.39
CA ALA A 250 -13.77 -10.27 -17.87
C ALA A 250 -12.54 -9.49 -18.40
N PRO A 251 -11.40 -9.49 -17.69
CA PRO A 251 -10.20 -8.80 -18.15
C PRO A 251 -9.74 -9.26 -19.54
N ILE A 252 -9.41 -8.31 -20.41
CA ILE A 252 -8.85 -8.58 -21.74
C ILE A 252 -7.32 -8.54 -21.73
N ALA A 253 -6.69 -9.09 -22.77
CA ALA A 253 -5.23 -9.22 -22.86
C ALA A 253 -4.44 -7.89 -22.83
N SER A 254 -5.08 -6.77 -23.19
CA SER A 254 -4.47 -5.43 -23.09
C SER A 254 -4.50 -4.87 -21.66
N GLU A 255 -5.37 -5.38 -20.79
CA GLU A 255 -5.50 -4.96 -19.38
C GLU A 255 -4.64 -5.83 -18.46
N LEU A 256 -4.49 -7.12 -18.79
CA LEU A 256 -3.81 -8.12 -17.95
C LEU A 256 -2.93 -9.06 -18.78
N THR A 257 -1.65 -9.19 -18.38
CA THR A 257 -0.67 -10.13 -18.95
C THR A 257 -0.30 -11.21 -17.95
N PHE A 258 -0.32 -12.48 -18.38
CA PHE A 258 0.22 -13.61 -17.61
C PHE A 258 1.67 -13.90 -18.00
N ILE A 259 2.48 -14.24 -17.00
CA ILE A 259 3.84 -14.75 -17.14
C ILE A 259 3.92 -16.06 -16.36
N ALA A 260 4.50 -17.10 -16.96
CA ALA A 260 4.59 -18.42 -16.33
C ALA A 260 5.83 -18.52 -15.42
N PRO A 261 5.70 -18.93 -14.15
CA PRO A 261 6.82 -19.06 -13.21
C PRO A 261 7.74 -20.26 -13.50
N THR A 262 7.38 -21.13 -14.44
CA THR A 262 8.18 -22.30 -14.87
C THR A 262 9.27 -21.94 -15.87
N GLN A 263 9.28 -20.70 -16.38
CA GLN A 263 10.29 -20.23 -17.33
C GLN A 263 11.61 -19.88 -16.62
N PRO A 264 12.75 -19.79 -17.35
CA PRO A 264 14.00 -19.29 -16.79
C PRO A 264 13.85 -17.87 -16.22
N ILE A 265 14.56 -17.57 -15.13
CA ILE A 265 14.47 -16.28 -14.42
C ILE A 265 14.76 -15.09 -15.34
N SER A 266 15.79 -15.21 -16.18
CA SER A 266 16.14 -14.16 -17.16
C SER A 266 14.99 -13.86 -18.11
N THR A 267 14.25 -14.88 -18.53
CA THR A 267 13.06 -14.75 -19.38
C THR A 267 11.91 -14.09 -18.62
N ILE A 268 11.64 -14.51 -17.38
CA ILE A 268 10.60 -13.91 -16.53
C ILE A 268 10.86 -12.41 -16.36
N LEU A 269 12.08 -12.04 -15.93
CA LEU A 269 12.47 -10.64 -15.71
C LEU A 269 12.41 -9.81 -17.01
N SER A 270 12.85 -10.39 -18.12
CA SER A 270 12.78 -9.76 -19.44
C SER A 270 11.32 -9.49 -19.85
N GLN A 271 10.42 -10.46 -19.69
CA GLN A 271 9.00 -10.29 -20.02
C GLN A 271 8.30 -9.26 -19.13
N ILE A 272 8.60 -9.24 -17.82
CA ILE A 272 8.09 -8.22 -16.91
C ILE A 272 8.57 -6.84 -17.38
N GLU A 273 9.88 -6.67 -17.61
CA GLU A 273 10.42 -5.37 -18.02
C GLU A 273 9.91 -4.91 -19.39
N GLN A 274 9.81 -5.82 -20.37
CA GLN A 274 9.24 -5.52 -21.68
C GLN A 274 7.78 -5.08 -21.57
N THR A 275 6.99 -5.71 -20.70
CA THR A 275 5.59 -5.35 -20.47
C THR A 275 5.47 -3.99 -19.78
N ILE A 276 6.36 -3.66 -18.82
CA ILE A 276 6.45 -2.32 -18.21
C ILE A 276 6.79 -1.26 -19.26
N LYS A 277 7.77 -1.53 -20.13
CA LYS A 277 8.19 -0.60 -21.20
C LYS A 277 7.12 -0.41 -22.28
N ARG A 278 6.39 -1.46 -22.62
CA ARG A 278 5.28 -1.39 -23.60
C ARG A 278 4.11 -0.55 -23.09
N ASN A 279 3.91 -0.52 -21.76
CA ASN A 279 2.85 0.25 -21.10
C ASN A 279 3.47 1.46 -20.36
N ASP A 280 4.23 2.29 -21.08
CA ASP A 280 5.11 3.34 -20.55
C ASP A 280 4.41 4.50 -19.82
N LYS A 281 3.09 4.64 -19.90
CA LYS A 281 2.33 5.68 -19.17
C LYS A 281 1.27 5.12 -18.23
N LYS A 282 1.27 3.81 -18.01
CA LYS A 282 0.29 3.13 -17.16
C LYS A 282 0.85 2.87 -15.77
N LEU A 283 -0.04 2.85 -14.78
CA LEU A 283 0.27 2.30 -13.46
C LEU A 283 0.37 0.78 -13.59
N ILE A 284 1.50 0.20 -13.18
CA ILE A 284 1.75 -1.23 -13.31
C ILE A 284 1.56 -1.91 -11.96
N ARG A 285 0.68 -2.90 -11.95
CA ARG A 285 0.43 -3.77 -10.78
C ARG A 285 0.98 -5.15 -11.07
N ILE A 286 2.09 -5.50 -10.42
CA ILE A 286 2.64 -6.85 -10.48
C ILE A 286 1.99 -7.66 -9.35
N VAL A 287 1.47 -8.84 -9.69
CA VAL A 287 0.80 -9.75 -8.75
C VAL A 287 1.44 -11.13 -8.85
N ILE A 288 1.91 -11.65 -7.72
CA ILE A 288 2.47 -12.99 -7.61
C ILE A 288 1.61 -13.77 -6.62
N PRO A 289 0.49 -14.39 -7.07
CA PRO A 289 -0.36 -15.16 -6.20
C PRO A 289 0.30 -16.50 -5.85
N SER A 290 0.31 -16.83 -4.56
CA SER A 290 0.83 -18.09 -4.01
C SER A 290 2.25 -18.41 -4.51
N LEU A 291 3.17 -17.47 -4.26
CA LEU A 291 4.61 -17.60 -4.51
C LEU A 291 5.12 -18.92 -3.88
N LEU A 292 5.92 -19.67 -4.62
CA LEU A 292 6.46 -20.97 -4.21
C LEU A 292 5.41 -22.04 -3.85
N HIS A 293 4.17 -21.93 -4.35
CA HIS A 293 3.24 -23.06 -4.24
C HIS A 293 3.79 -24.28 -5.01
N PRO A 294 4.00 -25.46 -4.37
CA PRO A 294 4.72 -26.59 -4.98
C PRO A 294 4.07 -27.16 -6.24
N ALA A 295 2.74 -27.00 -6.38
CA ALA A 295 2.04 -27.42 -7.60
C ALA A 295 2.29 -26.50 -8.82
N MET A 296 2.80 -25.27 -8.61
CA MET A 296 3.05 -24.30 -9.68
C MET A 296 4.54 -24.04 -9.92
N TYR A 297 5.36 -24.12 -8.88
CA TYR A 297 6.78 -23.81 -8.94
C TYR A 297 7.60 -25.11 -8.98
N PRO A 298 8.51 -25.28 -9.95
CA PRO A 298 9.34 -26.48 -10.04
C PRO A 298 10.35 -26.53 -8.88
N PRO A 299 10.80 -27.72 -8.44
CA PRO A 299 11.75 -27.86 -7.33
C PRO A 299 13.03 -27.03 -7.48
N LYS A 300 13.54 -26.88 -8.71
CA LYS A 300 14.70 -26.03 -9.01
C LYS A 300 14.50 -24.57 -8.56
N MET A 301 13.28 -24.04 -8.61
CA MET A 301 13.02 -22.66 -8.19
C MET A 301 13.16 -22.47 -6.68
N PHE A 302 13.12 -23.54 -5.86
CA PHE A 302 13.33 -23.45 -4.42
C PHE A 302 14.80 -23.28 -4.02
N GLU A 303 15.74 -23.42 -4.97
CA GLU A 303 17.14 -23.08 -4.75
C GLU A 303 17.29 -21.57 -4.49
N SER A 304 18.01 -21.19 -3.43
CA SER A 304 18.14 -19.78 -3.03
C SER A 304 18.63 -18.88 -4.15
N SER A 305 19.58 -19.35 -4.98
CA SER A 305 20.08 -18.60 -6.13
C SER A 305 19.00 -18.29 -7.17
N GLU A 306 18.03 -19.19 -7.33
CA GLU A 306 16.96 -19.05 -8.30
C GLU A 306 15.88 -18.11 -7.75
N ILE A 307 15.19 -18.47 -6.66
CA ILE A 307 14.09 -17.64 -6.16
C ILE A 307 14.56 -16.27 -5.65
N ILE A 308 15.68 -16.19 -4.94
CA ILE A 308 16.17 -14.88 -4.47
C ILE A 308 16.71 -14.07 -5.63
N GLY A 309 17.32 -14.70 -6.64
CA GLY A 309 17.71 -14.03 -7.88
C GLY A 309 16.52 -13.42 -8.61
N LEU A 310 15.42 -14.18 -8.72
CA LEU A 310 14.15 -13.70 -9.27
C LEU A 310 13.61 -12.51 -8.46
N MET A 311 13.45 -12.68 -7.14
CA MET A 311 12.86 -11.64 -6.28
C MET A 311 13.72 -10.38 -6.21
N HIS A 312 15.05 -10.51 -6.21
CA HIS A 312 15.98 -9.39 -6.31
C HIS A 312 15.84 -8.67 -7.65
N GLY A 313 15.71 -9.41 -8.76
CA GLY A 313 15.45 -8.84 -10.09
C GLY A 313 14.12 -8.09 -10.15
N VAL A 314 13.04 -8.65 -9.59
CA VAL A 314 11.73 -7.99 -9.54
C VAL A 314 11.79 -6.75 -8.64
N ARG A 315 12.44 -6.82 -7.46
CA ARG A 315 12.69 -5.66 -6.59
C ARG A 315 13.43 -4.56 -7.35
N SER A 316 14.46 -4.90 -8.12
CA SER A 316 15.19 -3.97 -8.98
C SER A 316 14.25 -3.26 -9.97
N LEU A 317 13.33 -3.99 -10.62
CA LEU A 317 12.33 -3.39 -11.53
C LEU A 317 11.35 -2.45 -10.79
N VAL A 318 10.86 -2.86 -9.61
CA VAL A 318 9.96 -2.02 -8.79
C VAL A 318 10.65 -0.70 -8.41
N LYS A 319 11.93 -0.73 -8.01
CA LYS A 319 12.71 0.48 -7.68
C LYS A 319 13.13 1.27 -8.92
N LYS A 320 13.45 0.62 -10.04
CA LYS A 320 13.81 1.27 -11.31
C LYS A 320 12.65 2.09 -11.88
N TYR A 321 11.43 1.59 -11.79
CA TYR A 321 10.21 2.25 -12.26
C TYR A 321 9.34 2.71 -11.09
N TYR A 322 9.96 3.30 -10.06
CA TYR A 322 9.31 3.68 -8.80
C TYR A 322 8.12 4.64 -8.97
N GLU A 323 8.08 5.40 -10.06
CA GLU A 323 7.01 6.37 -10.33
C GLU A 323 5.69 5.71 -10.75
N ARG A 324 5.68 4.40 -11.07
CA ARG A 324 4.52 3.74 -11.67
C ARG A 324 4.28 2.29 -11.27
N VAL A 325 5.27 1.60 -10.68
CA VAL A 325 5.18 0.15 -10.42
C VAL A 325 4.92 -0.11 -8.94
N VAL A 326 4.01 -1.04 -8.66
CA VAL A 326 3.80 -1.65 -7.34
C VAL A 326 3.74 -3.17 -7.46
N LEU A 327 4.12 -3.87 -6.40
CA LEU A 327 4.14 -5.33 -6.35
C LEU A 327 3.35 -5.86 -5.15
N PHE A 328 2.45 -6.79 -5.42
CA PHE A 328 1.81 -7.64 -4.43
C PHE A 328 2.25 -9.08 -4.62
N ALA A 329 2.68 -9.75 -3.55
CA ALA A 329 2.89 -11.20 -3.54
C ALA A 329 2.20 -11.81 -2.33
N SER A 330 1.75 -13.06 -2.47
CA SER A 330 1.27 -13.85 -1.32
C SER A 330 1.97 -15.20 -1.24
N ILE A 331 2.11 -15.77 -0.05
CA ILE A 331 2.81 -17.04 0.17
C ILE A 331 2.24 -17.80 1.38
N SER A 332 2.05 -19.11 1.24
CA SER A 332 1.79 -20.01 2.37
C SER A 332 3.12 -20.39 3.01
N ILE A 333 3.34 -20.04 4.27
CA ILE A 333 4.69 -20.10 4.88
C ILE A 333 5.02 -21.43 5.57
N ASP A 334 4.02 -22.26 5.87
CA ASP A 334 4.21 -23.53 6.61
C ASP A 334 5.16 -24.52 5.91
N ILE A 335 5.22 -24.46 4.58
CA ILE A 335 6.08 -25.31 3.73
C ILE A 335 7.42 -24.65 3.37
N ILE A 336 7.66 -23.42 3.84
CA ILE A 336 8.85 -22.64 3.49
C ILE A 336 9.86 -22.77 4.62
N THR A 337 11.10 -23.10 4.27
CA THR A 337 12.15 -23.22 5.29
C THR A 337 12.44 -21.87 5.93
N PRO A 338 12.70 -21.82 7.26
CA PRO A 338 12.92 -20.55 7.95
C PRO A 338 14.02 -19.66 7.34
N PRO A 339 15.18 -20.20 6.89
CA PRO A 339 16.20 -19.39 6.23
C PRO A 339 15.72 -18.75 4.92
N LEU A 340 14.97 -19.50 4.10
CA LEU A 340 14.42 -18.99 2.85
C LEU A 340 13.37 -17.90 3.10
N LEU A 341 12.52 -18.07 4.12
CA LEU A 341 11.50 -17.09 4.48
C LEU A 341 12.13 -15.74 4.89
N VAL A 342 13.23 -15.76 5.65
CA VAL A 342 13.96 -14.53 6.03
C VAL A 342 14.51 -13.82 4.79
N LEU A 343 15.09 -14.57 3.85
CA LEU A 343 15.61 -14.01 2.60
C LEU A 343 14.48 -13.40 1.75
N LEU A 344 13.32 -14.06 1.67
CA LEU A 344 12.15 -13.55 0.97
C LEU A 344 11.65 -12.25 1.61
N ARG A 345 11.42 -12.23 2.93
CA ARG A 345 10.98 -11.03 3.67
C ARG A 345 11.90 -9.83 3.41
N ASN A 346 13.21 -10.05 3.31
CA ASN A 346 14.18 -9.00 3.03
C ASN A 346 14.03 -8.35 1.63
N MET A 347 13.45 -9.07 0.66
CA MET A 347 13.22 -8.52 -0.69
C MET A 347 12.00 -7.60 -0.78
N PHE A 348 11.10 -7.65 0.21
CA PHE A 348 9.89 -6.84 0.24
C PHE A 348 10.02 -5.60 1.13
N ASP A 349 9.33 -4.53 0.73
CA ASP A 349 9.31 -3.27 1.51
C ASP A 349 8.34 -3.35 2.69
N SER A 350 7.35 -4.25 2.61
CA SER A 350 6.37 -4.50 3.67
C SER A 350 5.97 -5.98 3.71
N VAL A 351 5.64 -6.45 4.91
CA VAL A 351 5.31 -7.85 5.19
C VAL A 351 4.15 -7.88 6.18
N ILE A 352 3.05 -8.47 5.75
CA ILE A 352 1.85 -8.72 6.54
C ILE A 352 1.70 -10.23 6.67
N ASN A 353 1.42 -10.73 7.88
CA ASN A 353 1.22 -12.14 8.13
C ASN A 353 -0.21 -12.38 8.63
N LEU A 354 -0.92 -13.29 7.97
CA LEU A 354 -2.25 -13.75 8.36
C LEU A 354 -2.10 -15.05 9.17
N GLU A 355 -2.69 -15.06 10.34
CA GLU A 355 -2.74 -16.23 11.23
C GLU A 355 -4.21 -16.65 11.41
N PRO A 356 -4.72 -17.57 10.58
CA PRO A 356 -6.05 -18.16 10.76
C PRO A 356 -6.18 -18.76 12.16
N PHE A 357 -7.35 -18.61 12.78
CA PHE A 357 -7.59 -19.20 14.09
C PHE A 357 -7.50 -20.71 14.07
N ASN A 358 -6.93 -21.29 15.12
CA ASN A 358 -6.94 -22.73 15.32
C ASN A 358 -8.36 -23.23 15.63
N GLN A 359 -8.51 -24.56 15.72
CA GLN A 359 -9.82 -25.18 15.96
C GLN A 359 -10.44 -24.74 17.30
N GLU A 360 -9.64 -24.70 18.38
CA GLU A 360 -10.13 -24.32 19.72
C GLU A 360 -10.68 -22.89 19.76
N MET A 361 -9.96 -21.93 19.17
CA MET A 361 -10.40 -20.53 19.10
C MET A 361 -11.62 -20.37 18.19
N THR A 362 -11.69 -21.14 17.09
CA THR A 362 -12.86 -21.13 16.19
C THR A 362 -14.11 -21.62 16.93
N GLU A 363 -14.02 -22.75 17.65
CA GLU A 363 -15.12 -23.31 18.45
C GLU A 363 -15.53 -22.35 19.59
N PHE A 364 -14.57 -21.66 20.21
CA PHE A 364 -14.84 -20.64 21.21
C PHE A 364 -15.63 -19.47 20.62
N LEU A 365 -15.20 -18.91 19.49
CA LEU A 365 -15.89 -17.78 18.83
C LEU A 365 -17.29 -18.17 18.34
N GLU A 366 -17.46 -19.38 17.82
CA GLU A 366 -18.77 -19.91 17.43
C GLU A 366 -19.71 -20.06 18.64
N ARG A 367 -19.18 -20.44 19.80
CA ARG A 367 -19.94 -20.51 21.05
C ARG A 367 -20.35 -19.13 21.56
N VAL A 368 -19.40 -18.20 21.65
CA VAL A 368 -19.63 -16.84 22.17
C VAL A 368 -20.59 -16.06 21.26
N TYR A 369 -20.41 -16.15 19.94
CA TYR A 369 -21.23 -15.43 18.96
C TYR A 369 -22.35 -16.28 18.35
N LYS A 370 -22.84 -17.32 19.04
CA LYS A 370 -23.92 -18.19 18.56
C LYS A 370 -25.16 -17.41 18.09
N SER A 371 -25.50 -16.32 18.77
CA SER A 371 -26.64 -15.45 18.42
C SER A 371 -26.29 -14.39 17.36
N GLN A 372 -25.01 -14.15 17.09
CA GLN A 372 -24.50 -13.11 16.18
C GLN A 372 -23.38 -13.64 15.27
N PRO A 373 -23.64 -14.60 14.35
CA PRO A 373 -22.59 -15.22 13.54
C PRO A 373 -21.78 -14.25 12.68
N GLY A 374 -22.36 -13.09 12.32
CA GLY A 374 -21.67 -12.06 11.55
C GLY A 374 -20.52 -11.34 12.27
N LYS A 375 -20.37 -11.54 13.59
CA LYS A 375 -19.25 -10.99 14.38
C LYS A 375 -18.05 -11.92 14.46
N ILE A 376 -18.18 -13.17 14.00
CA ILE A 376 -17.09 -14.15 14.07
C ILE A 376 -15.95 -13.71 13.15
N GLN A 377 -14.77 -13.53 13.73
CA GLN A 377 -13.52 -13.25 13.03
C GLN A 377 -12.81 -14.57 12.69
N HIS A 378 -11.91 -14.54 11.71
CA HIS A 378 -11.33 -15.76 11.13
C HIS A 378 -9.84 -15.94 11.43
N GLY A 379 -9.19 -14.91 11.97
CA GLY A 379 -7.79 -14.99 12.38
C GLY A 379 -7.20 -13.63 12.71
N LEU A 380 -5.91 -13.62 13.04
CA LEU A 380 -5.13 -12.44 13.36
C LEU A 380 -4.37 -11.91 12.14
N VAL A 381 -4.06 -10.62 12.18
CA VAL A 381 -3.18 -9.95 11.23
C VAL A 381 -1.98 -9.40 12.00
N HIS A 382 -0.78 -9.84 11.62
CA HIS A 382 0.47 -9.35 12.18
C HIS A 382 1.19 -8.47 11.16
N ILE A 383 1.59 -7.29 11.60
CA ILE A 383 2.43 -6.37 10.85
C ILE A 383 3.87 -6.70 11.19
N LEU A 384 4.66 -7.15 10.22
CA LEU A 384 6.07 -7.48 10.42
C LEU A 384 7.00 -6.42 9.83
N LYS A 385 6.58 -5.77 8.74
CA LYS A 385 7.33 -4.70 8.08
C LYS A 385 6.35 -3.74 7.40
N LEU A 386 6.61 -2.43 7.46
CA LEU A 386 5.81 -1.41 6.76
C LEU A 386 6.66 -0.62 5.75
N PRO A 387 6.06 -0.21 4.61
CA PRO A 387 6.79 0.45 3.55
C PRO A 387 7.26 1.83 4.04
N VAL A 388 8.44 2.27 3.60
CA VAL A 388 9.15 3.48 4.04
C VAL A 388 9.56 3.51 5.51
N PHE A 389 8.63 3.27 6.44
CA PHE A 389 8.85 3.36 7.89
C PHE A 389 9.95 2.39 8.36
N THR A 390 9.89 1.12 7.94
CA THR A 390 10.90 0.15 8.38
C THR A 390 12.25 0.39 7.71
N ASP A 391 12.27 0.74 6.42
CA ASP A 391 13.53 1.00 5.69
C ASP A 391 14.27 2.25 6.22
N ARG A 392 13.56 3.22 6.82
CA ARG A 392 14.18 4.38 7.50
C ARG A 392 14.58 4.11 8.95
N GLY A 393 14.40 2.87 9.45
CA GLY A 393 14.87 2.42 10.76
C GLY A 393 13.81 2.36 11.87
N GLU A 394 12.52 2.52 11.57
CA GLU A 394 11.48 2.41 12.59
C GLU A 394 11.12 0.96 12.92
N MET A 395 10.94 0.67 14.22
CA MET A 395 10.40 -0.59 14.70
C MET A 395 8.87 -0.56 14.57
N ARG A 396 8.34 -1.24 13.55
CA ARG A 396 6.91 -1.25 13.21
C ARG A 396 6.26 -2.63 13.36
N VAL A 397 6.94 -3.57 14.01
CA VAL A 397 6.39 -4.90 14.26
C VAL A 397 5.23 -4.77 15.25
N LEU A 398 4.06 -5.25 14.85
CA LEU A 398 2.84 -5.22 15.65
C LEU A 398 2.13 -6.55 15.48
N LYS A 399 1.98 -7.31 16.56
CA LYS A 399 1.40 -8.67 16.53
C LYS A 399 0.15 -8.72 17.38
N SER A 400 -0.88 -9.40 16.87
CA SER A 400 -2.09 -9.71 17.64
C SER A 400 -2.91 -8.49 18.10
N GLU A 401 -2.79 -7.38 17.38
CA GLU A 401 -3.59 -6.16 17.59
C GLU A 401 -4.75 -6.03 16.59
N TRP A 402 -4.68 -6.79 15.49
CA TRP A 402 -5.64 -6.76 14.39
C TRP A 402 -6.14 -8.17 14.11
N ALA A 403 -7.40 -8.26 13.73
CA ALA A 403 -8.05 -9.49 13.29
C ALA A 403 -8.69 -9.28 11.92
N PHE A 404 -8.68 -10.34 11.10
CA PHE A 404 -9.35 -10.33 9.81
C PHE A 404 -10.66 -11.11 9.86
N LYS A 405 -11.62 -10.67 9.05
CA LYS A 405 -12.92 -11.30 8.89
C LYS A 405 -13.26 -11.41 7.42
N ASN A 406 -13.42 -12.64 6.94
CA ASN A 406 -13.96 -12.89 5.62
C ASN A 406 -15.49 -12.85 5.66
N GLY A 407 -16.05 -11.65 5.54
CA GLY A 407 -17.49 -11.45 5.45
C GLY A 407 -18.07 -12.03 4.15
N ARG A 408 -19.40 -12.09 4.07
CA ARG A 408 -20.09 -12.67 2.89
C ARG A 408 -19.71 -12.01 1.56
N LYS A 409 -19.37 -10.72 1.57
CA LYS A 409 -19.08 -9.93 0.37
C LYS A 409 -17.77 -9.16 0.46
N LYS A 410 -17.28 -8.92 1.68
CA LYS A 410 -16.21 -7.98 1.99
C LYS A 410 -15.18 -8.69 2.85
N PHE A 411 -13.92 -8.36 2.64
CA PHE A 411 -12.84 -8.74 3.54
C PHE A 411 -12.55 -7.55 4.45
N GLU A 412 -12.65 -7.78 5.75
CA GLU A 412 -12.54 -6.73 6.78
C GLU A 412 -11.31 -6.98 7.65
N ILE A 413 -10.60 -5.91 8.05
CA ILE A 413 -9.56 -5.96 9.08
C ILE A 413 -9.92 -4.94 10.17
N GLU A 414 -10.12 -5.40 11.38
CA GLU A 414 -10.55 -4.59 12.52
C GLU A 414 -9.67 -4.87 13.74
N GLN A 415 -9.73 -3.99 14.74
CA GLN A 415 -8.93 -4.17 15.96
C GLN A 415 -9.34 -5.47 16.65
N TRP A 416 -8.36 -6.25 17.07
CA TRP A 416 -8.59 -7.49 17.79
C TRP A 416 -8.87 -7.19 19.26
N GLY A 417 -9.93 -7.78 19.79
CA GLY A 417 -10.23 -7.82 21.20
C GLY A 417 -10.77 -9.19 21.55
N ILE A 418 -10.17 -9.85 22.54
CA ILE A 418 -10.61 -11.17 22.98
C ILE A 418 -12.05 -11.02 23.51
N PRO A 419 -13.03 -11.73 22.96
CA PRO A 419 -14.40 -11.61 23.41
C PRO A 419 -14.60 -12.25 24.78
N VAL A 420 -15.49 -11.66 25.58
CA VAL A 420 -15.83 -12.15 26.92
C VAL A 420 -16.96 -13.16 26.80
N ASP A 421 -16.82 -14.31 27.46
CA ASP A 421 -17.90 -15.28 27.56
C ASP A 421 -18.84 -14.89 28.71
N ASP A 422 -19.96 -14.24 28.38
CA ASP A 422 -20.96 -13.82 29.38
C ASP A 422 -21.65 -15.02 30.06
N ALA A 423 -21.46 -16.26 29.57
CA ALA A 423 -22.07 -17.46 30.13
C ALA A 423 -21.40 -17.95 31.43
N GLU A 424 -20.13 -17.62 31.69
CA GLU A 424 -19.46 -18.02 32.95
C GLU A 424 -19.74 -17.06 34.12
N GLY A 425 -20.13 -15.81 33.85
CA GLY A 425 -20.40 -14.80 34.88
C GLY A 425 -21.71 -14.97 35.64
N SER A 426 -22.66 -15.75 35.11
CA SER A 426 -23.99 -15.92 35.71
C SER A 426 -24.08 -17.10 36.70
N ALA A 427 -23.09 -17.99 36.73
CA ALA A 427 -23.05 -19.11 37.69
C ALA A 427 -22.51 -18.70 39.08
N ALA A 428 -21.75 -17.60 39.18
CA ALA A 428 -21.13 -17.16 40.43
C ALA A 428 -22.02 -16.22 41.27
N SER A 429 -23.12 -15.70 40.72
CA SER A 429 -23.98 -14.69 41.37
C SER A 429 -25.28 -15.24 41.97
N GLU A 430 -25.58 -16.54 41.87
CA GLU A 430 -26.85 -17.13 42.36
C GLU A 430 -26.72 -17.99 43.64
N GLN A 431 -25.57 -17.98 44.32
CA GLN A 431 -25.43 -18.62 45.65
C GLN A 431 -25.22 -17.59 46.77
N SER A 432 -26.18 -16.69 47.00
CA SER A 432 -26.28 -15.99 48.30
C SER A 432 -27.64 -15.33 48.57
N HIS A 433 -28.74 -16.07 48.42
CA HIS A 433 -29.98 -15.67 49.10
C HIS A 433 -30.79 -16.90 49.55
N SER A 434 -30.52 -17.36 50.76
CA SER A 434 -31.53 -18.05 51.58
C SER A 434 -31.61 -17.36 52.94
N HIS A 435 -32.80 -16.85 53.23
CA HIS A 435 -33.19 -16.27 54.51
C HIS A 435 -33.25 -17.35 55.60
N SER A 436 -32.65 -17.07 56.75
CA SER A 436 -33.17 -17.55 58.05
C SER A 436 -32.99 -16.47 59.12
N HIS A 437 -34.10 -16.16 59.78
CA HIS A 437 -34.18 -15.30 60.97
C HIS A 437 -33.58 -16.01 62.19
N SER A 438 -32.74 -15.31 62.95
CA SER A 438 -32.78 -15.32 64.43
C SER A 438 -32.00 -14.11 64.98
N ASP A 439 -32.59 -13.49 65.99
CA ASP A 439 -32.11 -12.32 66.72
C ASP A 439 -30.81 -12.60 67.50
N GLU A 440 -29.90 -11.61 67.54
CA GLU A 440 -29.34 -10.99 68.77
C GLU A 440 -28.08 -10.13 68.50
N ILE A 441 -28.20 -8.83 68.83
CA ILE A 441 -27.29 -7.98 69.63
C ILE A 441 -25.81 -7.75 69.19
N SER A 442 -25.56 -6.51 68.75
CA SER A 442 -24.38 -5.61 68.91
C SER A 442 -22.92 -6.12 68.71
N HIS A 443 -22.19 -5.53 67.75
CA HIS A 443 -21.18 -4.48 68.03
C HIS A 443 -20.49 -3.99 66.73
N ASN A 444 -20.18 -2.70 66.74
CA ASN A 444 -19.64 -1.88 65.67
C ASN A 444 -18.10 -2.00 65.62
N ILE A 445 -17.49 -2.50 64.53
CA ILE A 445 -16.02 -2.46 64.30
C ILE A 445 -15.72 -2.23 62.81
N PRO A 446 -14.84 -1.26 62.44
CA PRO A 446 -14.59 -0.89 61.05
C PRO A 446 -13.50 -1.74 60.36
N ALA A 447 -13.54 -1.71 59.02
CA ALA A 447 -12.76 -2.50 58.07
C ALA A 447 -11.22 -2.44 58.25
N LYS A 448 -10.57 -3.62 58.21
CA LYS A 448 -9.11 -3.76 58.09
C LYS A 448 -8.69 -3.83 56.62
N LYS A 449 -7.81 -2.91 56.22
CA LYS A 449 -7.06 -2.91 54.95
C LYS A 449 -6.05 -4.06 54.94
N THR A 450 -6.10 -4.91 53.92
CA THR A 450 -5.07 -5.91 53.63
C THR A 450 -3.88 -5.23 52.93
N LYS A 451 -2.71 -5.24 53.59
CA LYS A 451 -1.41 -4.95 52.99
C LYS A 451 -0.88 -6.23 52.34
N ILE A 452 -0.43 -6.13 51.09
CA ILE A 452 0.35 -7.16 50.41
C ILE A 452 1.83 -6.87 50.71
N SER A 453 2.53 -7.82 51.31
CA SER A 453 4.00 -7.80 51.47
C SER A 453 4.64 -8.50 50.27
N LEU A 454 5.55 -7.79 49.60
CA LEU A 454 6.51 -8.35 48.65
C LEU A 454 7.79 -8.66 49.43
N ASP A 455 8.11 -9.93 49.58
CA ASP A 455 9.44 -10.36 50.00
C ASP A 455 10.37 -10.34 48.78
N TYR A 456 11.56 -9.76 48.97
CA TYR A 456 12.63 -9.61 47.99
C TYR A 456 13.43 -10.88 47.78
#